data_AF-A0A1M6XGY9-F1
#
_entry.id   AF-A0A1M6XGY9-F1
#
_cell.length_a   1.000
_cell.length_b   1.000
_cell.length_c   1.000
_cell.angle_alpha   90.00
_cell.angle_beta   90.00
_cell.angle_gamma   90.00
#
_symmetry.space_group_name_H-M   'P 1'
#
loop_
_entity.id
_entity.type
_entity.pdbx_description
1 polymer ?
#
loop_
_entity_poly.entity_id
_entity_poly.type
_entity_poly.pdbx_seq_one_letter_code
_entity_poly.pdbx_strand_id
1 'polypeptide(L)'
;MKTRVLILLAIGISTMGFSQKDEIKDAEKALKDGDAAAAKTALEAAASTIEAADEKLQAQYYAIKGNVYSDLAKKGDASAFEPAIEAYNKVISVEEASGKSKYTPVAQEKLSQMTADLVNAAVEDNNNQKFSEAAEKLYMGYKLSPQDTIYLYYAASSAVNGQNYEKALDYYNELKDLNYNGSGVTYTAVNIETGETETMDKSTRDLYVKAGTHKDPKEEKSPSKKPEIVKNIALIYQQLGDSEKALAAYADARAENPEDVNLVLGEANLYYTLGDKDKFKELMAQASEMAPDNPDLLYNIGVINMEQGNLEDARDAYKKALAIDPGYINALLNLSTTYVNEGNGLIDEMNALGSSKADIAKYDQLKEKKDSLFKEGAKVLEDALKTNPDNESILTQLKNIYGALGDTENFMRMKKLLGE
;
A
#
# COMPACT_ATOMS: atom_id res chain seq x y z
N MET A 1 16.48 4.10 71.02
CA MET A 1 15.82 3.37 69.91
C MET A 1 15.90 4.08 68.55
N LYS A 2 15.94 5.42 68.48
CA LYS A 2 15.99 6.14 67.18
C LYS A 2 17.27 5.94 66.35
N THR A 3 18.43 5.74 66.97
CA THR A 3 19.71 5.51 66.26
C THR A 3 19.83 4.11 65.65
N ARG A 4 19.15 3.09 66.21
CA ARG A 4 19.16 1.72 65.66
C ARG A 4 18.23 1.55 64.47
N VAL A 5 17.14 2.34 64.39
CA VAL A 5 16.20 2.33 63.25
C VAL A 5 16.83 2.99 62.01
N LEU A 6 17.65 4.04 62.18
CA LEU A 6 18.40 4.67 61.08
C LEU A 6 19.50 3.75 60.51
N ILE A 7 20.17 2.95 61.35
CA ILE A 7 21.19 1.99 60.89
C ILE A 7 20.55 0.81 60.14
N LEU A 8 19.39 0.32 60.56
CA LEU A 8 18.66 -0.75 59.86
C LEU A 8 18.12 -0.31 58.49
N LEU A 9 17.65 0.94 58.37
CA LEU A 9 17.26 1.54 57.09
C LEU A 9 18.47 1.75 56.15
N ALA A 10 19.61 2.21 56.68
CA ALA A 10 20.83 2.35 55.90
C ALA A 10 21.41 1.00 55.43
N ILE A 11 21.32 -0.04 56.26
CA ILE A 11 21.75 -1.41 55.88
C ILE A 11 20.83 -1.97 54.79
N GLY A 12 19.50 -1.81 54.90
CA GLY A 12 18.56 -2.28 53.88
C GLY A 12 18.73 -1.61 52.51
N ILE A 13 19.03 -0.31 52.48
CA ILE A 13 19.32 0.41 51.23
C ILE A 13 20.67 -0.02 50.65
N SER A 14 21.67 -0.27 51.50
CA SER A 14 22.99 -0.71 51.02
C SER A 14 22.96 -2.13 50.43
N THR A 15 22.22 -3.08 51.01
CA THR A 15 22.17 -4.47 50.53
C THR A 15 21.46 -4.60 49.18
N MET A 16 20.45 -3.76 48.91
CA MET A 16 19.76 -3.76 47.62
C MET A 16 20.67 -3.28 46.49
N GLY A 17 21.49 -2.26 46.72
CA GLY A 17 22.43 -1.74 45.71
C GLY A 17 23.57 -2.70 45.36
N PHE A 18 23.98 -3.58 46.29
CA PHE A 18 24.98 -4.62 46.01
C PHE A 18 24.43 -5.75 45.13
N SER A 19 23.22 -6.23 45.43
CA SER A 19 22.56 -7.29 44.63
C SER A 19 22.33 -6.84 43.18
N GLN A 20 21.79 -5.63 42.95
CA GLN A 20 21.60 -5.12 41.58
C GLN A 20 22.89 -5.13 40.75
N LYS A 21 24.00 -4.72 41.36
CA LYS A 21 25.29 -4.60 40.68
C LYS A 21 25.89 -5.96 40.34
N ASP A 22 25.68 -6.97 41.16
CA ASP A 22 26.17 -8.32 40.89
C ASP A 22 25.34 -8.98 39.78
N GLU A 23 24.02 -8.75 39.78
CA GLU A 23 23.11 -9.31 38.78
C GLU A 23 23.39 -8.71 37.40
N ILE A 24 23.72 -7.42 37.35
CA ILE A 24 24.15 -6.73 36.12
C ILE A 24 25.48 -7.28 35.60
N LYS A 25 26.46 -7.60 36.48
CA LYS A 25 27.73 -8.21 36.04
C LYS A 25 27.54 -9.62 35.53
N ASP A 26 26.66 -10.40 36.18
CA ASP A 26 26.34 -11.75 35.76
C ASP A 26 25.68 -11.73 34.37
N ALA A 27 24.78 -10.76 34.13
CA ALA A 27 24.22 -10.53 32.80
C ALA A 27 25.30 -10.16 31.76
N GLU A 28 26.20 -9.24 32.10
CA GLU A 28 27.30 -8.83 31.21
C GLU A 28 28.23 -9.99 30.85
N LYS A 29 28.54 -10.85 31.84
CA LYS A 29 29.36 -12.04 31.64
C LYS A 29 28.66 -13.07 30.75
N ALA A 30 27.40 -13.39 31.05
CA ALA A 30 26.62 -14.33 30.25
C ALA A 30 26.49 -13.89 28.79
N LEU A 31 26.25 -12.59 28.56
CA LEU A 31 26.20 -12.03 27.21
C LEU A 31 27.55 -12.14 26.49
N LYS A 32 28.67 -11.90 27.18
CA LYS A 32 30.02 -12.08 26.62
C LYS A 32 30.32 -13.53 26.23
N ASP A 33 29.73 -14.48 26.96
CA ASP A 33 29.82 -15.92 26.67
C ASP A 33 28.83 -16.36 25.58
N GLY A 34 28.03 -15.44 25.03
CA GLY A 34 27.06 -15.69 23.96
C GLY A 34 25.69 -16.22 24.44
N ASP A 35 25.46 -16.26 25.75
CA ASP A 35 24.24 -16.76 26.38
C ASP A 35 23.28 -15.61 26.72
N ALA A 36 22.57 -15.13 25.70
CA ALA A 36 21.58 -14.07 25.86
C ALA A 36 20.41 -14.48 26.77
N ALA A 37 20.08 -15.78 26.87
CA ALA A 37 18.99 -16.26 27.71
C ALA A 37 19.35 -16.19 29.21
N ALA A 38 20.57 -16.62 29.56
CA ALA A 38 21.08 -16.45 30.92
C ALA A 38 21.24 -14.97 31.27
N ALA A 39 21.73 -14.15 30.32
CA ALA A 39 21.84 -12.71 30.53
C ALA A 39 20.49 -12.03 30.78
N LYS A 40 19.45 -12.39 30.01
CA LYS A 40 18.07 -11.94 30.22
C LYS A 40 17.57 -12.30 31.61
N THR A 41 17.78 -13.54 32.05
CA THR A 41 17.34 -14.03 33.36
C THR A 41 18.01 -13.24 34.50
N ALA A 42 19.31 -12.94 34.40
CA ALA A 42 20.01 -12.12 35.38
C ALA A 42 19.48 -10.67 35.43
N LEU A 43 19.12 -10.08 34.29
CA LEU A 43 18.52 -8.75 34.24
C LEU A 43 17.10 -8.70 34.82
N GLU A 44 16.32 -9.77 34.69
CA GLU A 44 14.97 -9.84 35.28
C GLU A 44 15.01 -9.78 36.80
N ALA A 45 16.05 -10.36 37.42
CA ALA A 45 16.25 -10.30 38.87
C ALA A 45 16.49 -8.86 39.39
N ALA A 46 17.08 -7.98 38.58
CA ALA A 46 17.33 -6.58 38.93
C ALA A 46 16.20 -5.61 38.48
N ALA A 47 15.26 -6.07 37.63
CA ALA A 47 14.31 -5.21 36.91
C ALA A 47 13.39 -4.38 37.83
N SER A 48 12.90 -4.96 38.92
CA SER A 48 11.93 -4.28 39.81
C SER A 48 12.52 -3.16 40.65
N THR A 49 13.86 -3.08 40.73
CA THR A 49 14.55 -2.13 41.63
C THR A 49 15.47 -1.17 40.89
N ILE A 50 15.68 -1.34 39.58
CA ILE A 50 16.64 -0.54 38.81
C ILE A 50 16.25 0.94 38.70
N GLU A 51 14.96 1.26 38.63
CA GLU A 51 14.48 2.65 38.53
C GLU A 51 14.84 3.47 39.80
N ALA A 52 15.13 2.83 40.93
CA ALA A 52 15.59 3.48 42.16
C ALA A 52 17.13 3.55 42.30
N ALA A 53 17.88 2.94 41.37
CA ALA A 53 19.34 2.95 41.37
C ALA A 53 19.92 4.29 40.89
N ASP A 54 21.21 4.51 41.11
CA ASP A 54 21.91 5.67 40.55
C ASP A 54 21.97 5.61 39.01
N GLU A 55 22.14 6.77 38.36
CA GLU A 55 22.01 6.89 36.91
C GLU A 55 23.09 6.08 36.16
N LYS A 56 24.25 5.85 36.79
CA LYS A 56 25.31 5.05 36.20
C LYS A 56 24.92 3.57 36.18
N LEU A 57 24.29 3.08 37.23
CA LEU A 57 23.82 1.70 37.30
C LEU A 57 22.62 1.48 36.37
N GLN A 58 21.70 2.44 36.31
CA GLN A 58 20.60 2.44 35.34
C GLN A 58 21.11 2.37 33.91
N ALA A 59 22.01 3.28 33.51
CA ALA A 59 22.55 3.30 32.16
C ALA A 59 23.28 1.99 31.80
N GLN A 60 24.02 1.39 32.75
CA GLN A 60 24.68 0.10 32.54
C GLN A 60 23.65 -1.03 32.36
N TYR A 61 22.63 -1.10 33.22
CA TYR A 61 21.55 -2.09 33.13
C TYR A 61 20.86 -2.04 31.76
N TYR A 62 20.42 -0.85 31.34
CA TYR A 62 19.69 -0.70 30.07
C TYR A 62 20.60 -0.92 28.86
N ALA A 63 21.90 -0.60 28.94
CA ALA A 63 22.84 -0.91 27.86
C ALA A 63 23.01 -2.42 27.68
N ILE A 64 23.12 -3.19 28.78
CA ILE A 64 23.21 -4.65 28.72
C ILE A 64 21.87 -5.24 28.26
N LYS A 65 20.75 -4.75 28.78
CA LYS A 65 19.40 -5.15 28.32
C LYS A 65 19.25 -4.94 26.81
N GLY A 66 19.62 -3.78 26.29
CA GLY A 66 19.62 -3.48 24.87
C GLY A 66 20.43 -4.49 24.07
N ASN A 67 21.65 -4.79 24.51
CA ASN A 67 22.52 -5.75 23.83
C ASN A 67 21.99 -7.19 23.87
N VAL A 68 21.39 -7.61 24.99
CA VAL A 68 20.75 -8.94 25.11
C VAL A 68 19.64 -9.09 24.08
N TYR A 69 18.74 -8.13 24.02
CA TYR A 69 17.62 -8.18 23.07
C TYR A 69 18.08 -7.95 21.62
N SER A 70 19.11 -7.15 21.38
CA SER A 70 19.72 -7.01 20.05
C SER A 70 20.33 -8.34 19.56
N ASP A 71 20.99 -9.09 20.43
CA ASP A 71 21.52 -10.42 20.10
C ASP A 71 20.40 -11.44 19.80
N LEU A 72 19.32 -11.44 20.58
CA LEU A 72 18.14 -12.25 20.32
C LEU A 72 17.48 -11.89 18.97
N ALA A 73 17.35 -10.61 18.66
CA ALA A 73 16.81 -10.12 17.40
C ALA A 73 17.65 -10.59 16.20
N LYS A 74 19.00 -10.50 16.31
CA LYS A 74 19.92 -11.01 15.29
C LYS A 74 19.86 -12.53 15.11
N LYS A 75 19.45 -13.27 16.15
CA LYS A 75 19.21 -14.73 16.09
C LYS A 75 17.82 -15.09 15.55
N GLY A 76 17.06 -14.11 15.06
CA GLY A 76 15.77 -14.31 14.39
C GLY A 76 14.55 -14.11 15.29
N ASP A 77 14.72 -13.70 16.54
CA ASP A 77 13.59 -13.34 17.40
C ASP A 77 13.11 -11.91 17.10
N ALA A 78 12.18 -11.79 16.14
CA ALA A 78 11.63 -10.49 15.77
C ALA A 78 10.94 -9.76 16.95
N SER A 79 10.47 -10.48 17.97
CA SER A 79 9.85 -9.86 19.16
C SER A 79 10.88 -9.14 20.05
N ALA A 80 12.17 -9.40 19.85
CA ALA A 80 13.25 -8.79 20.63
C ALA A 80 13.66 -7.40 20.14
N PHE A 81 13.22 -6.95 18.95
CA PHE A 81 13.54 -5.61 18.47
C PHE A 81 12.98 -4.52 19.39
N GLU A 82 11.69 -4.55 19.74
CA GLU A 82 11.05 -3.52 20.56
C GLU A 82 11.69 -3.38 21.97
N PRO A 83 11.91 -4.46 22.75
CA PRO A 83 12.60 -4.36 24.04
C PRO A 83 14.05 -3.86 23.96
N ALA A 84 14.77 -4.15 22.86
CA ALA A 84 16.12 -3.62 22.64
C ALA A 84 16.10 -2.10 22.45
N ILE A 85 15.18 -1.64 21.61
CA ILE A 85 14.98 -0.23 21.28
C ILE A 85 14.64 0.57 22.54
N GLU A 86 13.65 0.11 23.31
CA GLU A 86 13.26 0.76 24.57
C GLU A 86 14.44 0.87 25.53
N ALA A 87 15.23 -0.19 25.65
CA ALA A 87 16.39 -0.20 26.53
C ALA A 87 17.46 0.81 26.08
N TYR A 88 17.83 0.85 24.80
CA TYR A 88 18.79 1.84 24.31
C TYR A 88 18.28 3.29 24.41
N ASN A 89 17.00 3.55 24.13
CA ASN A 89 16.40 4.87 24.35
C ASN A 89 16.43 5.28 25.83
N LYS A 90 16.20 4.33 26.73
CA LYS A 90 16.33 4.57 28.17
C LYS A 90 17.78 4.92 28.55
N VAL A 91 18.79 4.27 27.97
CA VAL A 91 20.21 4.67 28.15
C VAL A 91 20.43 6.13 27.80
N ILE A 92 19.98 6.54 26.61
CA ILE A 92 20.13 7.92 26.12
C ILE A 92 19.46 8.89 27.10
N SER A 93 18.20 8.63 27.48
CA SER A 93 17.45 9.50 28.39
C SER A 93 18.08 9.65 29.78
N VAL A 94 18.62 8.57 30.35
CA VAL A 94 19.25 8.55 31.69
C VAL A 94 20.59 9.29 31.65
N GLU A 95 21.38 9.09 30.60
CA GLU A 95 22.68 9.75 30.47
C GLU A 95 22.55 11.24 30.13
N GLU A 96 21.60 11.61 29.26
CA GLU A 96 21.27 13.00 28.95
C GLU A 96 20.84 13.76 30.22
N ALA A 97 19.92 13.20 31.00
CA ALA A 97 19.47 13.80 32.26
C ALA A 97 20.59 13.96 33.30
N SER A 98 21.61 13.09 33.28
CA SER A 98 22.73 13.12 34.22
C SER A 98 23.97 13.86 33.72
N GLY A 99 23.96 14.36 32.48
CA GLY A 99 25.12 14.99 31.83
C GLY A 99 26.29 14.03 31.55
N LYS A 100 26.02 12.72 31.54
CA LYS A 100 26.99 11.65 31.22
C LYS A 100 26.78 11.21 29.76
N SER A 101 27.73 10.46 29.20
CA SER A 101 27.63 9.95 27.83
C SER A 101 28.48 8.68 27.64
N LYS A 102 28.58 7.83 28.65
CA LYS A 102 29.44 6.65 28.59
C LYS A 102 28.87 5.60 27.64
N TYR A 103 27.56 5.38 27.70
CA TYR A 103 26.87 4.34 26.93
C TYR A 103 26.06 4.88 25.75
N THR A 104 25.77 6.19 25.73
CA THR A 104 24.98 6.87 24.68
C THR A 104 25.55 6.68 23.28
N PRO A 105 26.87 6.87 23.01
CA PRO A 105 27.40 6.66 21.66
C PRO A 105 27.24 5.21 21.18
N VAL A 106 27.43 4.25 22.10
CA VAL A 106 27.26 2.82 21.81
C VAL A 106 25.79 2.50 21.55
N ALA A 107 24.86 3.05 22.35
CA ALA A 107 23.44 2.88 22.15
C ALA A 107 22.99 3.44 20.80
N GLN A 108 23.45 4.63 20.41
CA GLN A 108 23.16 5.24 19.11
C GLN A 108 23.70 4.41 17.93
N GLU A 109 24.93 3.89 18.03
CA GLU A 109 25.49 2.98 17.03
C GLU A 109 24.66 1.70 16.90
N LYS A 110 24.23 1.13 18.03
CA LYS A 110 23.38 -0.08 18.05
C LYS A 110 22.01 0.17 17.46
N LEU A 111 21.36 1.29 17.79
CA LEU A 111 20.07 1.68 17.19
C LEU A 111 20.20 1.85 15.67
N SER A 112 21.31 2.44 15.20
CA SER A 112 21.59 2.58 13.75
C SER A 112 21.76 1.23 13.06
N GLN A 113 22.51 0.30 13.68
CA GLN A 113 22.66 -1.08 13.17
C GLN A 113 21.32 -1.81 13.13
N MET A 114 20.52 -1.70 14.19
CA MET A 114 19.20 -2.34 14.26
C MET A 114 18.22 -1.77 13.24
N THR A 115 18.29 -0.48 12.94
CA THR A 115 17.49 0.13 11.88
C THR A 115 17.83 -0.50 10.52
N ALA A 116 19.12 -0.64 10.20
CA ALA A 116 19.55 -1.30 8.97
C ALA A 116 19.11 -2.77 8.91
N ASP A 117 19.24 -3.51 10.02
CA ASP A 117 18.79 -4.91 10.11
C ASP A 117 17.27 -5.04 9.90
N LEU A 118 16.46 -4.15 10.50
CA LEU A 118 15.01 -4.09 10.32
C LEU A 118 14.60 -3.81 8.88
N VAL A 119 15.25 -2.83 8.24
CA VAL A 119 14.96 -2.46 6.85
C VAL A 119 15.29 -3.60 5.90
N ASN A 120 16.45 -4.25 6.07
CA ASN A 120 16.82 -5.42 5.28
C ASN A 120 15.82 -6.57 5.45
N ALA A 121 15.42 -6.87 6.69
CA ALA A 121 14.43 -7.88 6.98
C ALA A 121 13.05 -7.53 6.39
N ALA A 122 12.64 -6.26 6.43
CA ALA A 122 11.39 -5.81 5.81
C ALA A 122 11.41 -5.93 4.28
N VAL A 123 12.55 -5.68 3.63
CA VAL A 123 12.72 -5.90 2.20
C VAL A 123 12.59 -7.38 1.86
N GLU A 124 13.20 -8.27 2.65
CA GLU A 124 13.04 -9.72 2.51
C GLU A 124 11.58 -10.16 2.68
N ASP A 125 10.88 -9.62 3.69
CA ASP A 125 9.46 -9.91 3.92
C ASP A 125 8.58 -9.44 2.75
N ASN A 126 8.80 -8.23 2.23
CA ASN A 126 8.10 -7.72 1.04
C ASN A 126 8.34 -8.63 -0.19
N ASN A 127 9.58 -9.06 -0.43
CA ASN A 127 9.90 -9.99 -1.53
C ASN A 127 9.21 -11.35 -1.35
N ASN A 128 9.01 -11.78 -0.11
CA ASN A 128 8.27 -12.99 0.25
C ASN A 128 6.75 -12.76 0.41
N GLN A 129 6.23 -11.60 0.01
CA GLN A 129 4.82 -11.21 0.11
C GLN A 129 4.25 -11.17 1.55
N LYS A 130 5.13 -11.11 2.56
CA LYS A 130 4.79 -10.92 3.99
C LYS A 130 4.66 -9.44 4.32
N PHE A 131 3.69 -8.79 3.66
CA PHE A 131 3.58 -7.34 3.65
C PHE A 131 3.26 -6.73 5.02
N SER A 132 2.48 -7.42 5.85
CA SER A 132 2.13 -6.95 7.20
C SER A 132 3.36 -6.93 8.12
N GLU A 133 4.17 -7.99 8.06
CA GLU A 133 5.41 -8.11 8.83
C GLU A 133 6.47 -7.11 8.35
N ALA A 134 6.53 -6.84 7.04
CA ALA A 134 7.38 -5.80 6.48
C ALA A 134 6.95 -4.40 6.97
N ALA A 135 5.65 -4.11 6.96
CA ALA A 135 5.11 -2.84 7.41
C ALA A 135 5.48 -2.53 8.86
N GLU A 136 5.33 -3.52 9.75
CA GLU A 136 5.70 -3.38 11.17
C GLU A 136 7.19 -3.09 11.33
N LYS A 137 8.07 -3.84 10.65
CA LYS A 137 9.52 -3.62 10.72
C LYS A 137 9.95 -2.26 10.18
N LEU A 138 9.34 -1.80 9.09
CA LEU A 138 9.59 -0.47 8.52
C LEU A 138 9.12 0.64 9.47
N TYR A 139 7.96 0.47 10.10
CA TYR A 139 7.47 1.42 11.10
C TYR A 139 8.40 1.49 12.32
N MET A 140 8.89 0.35 12.79
CA MET A 140 9.91 0.30 13.85
C MET A 140 11.21 0.98 13.42
N GLY A 141 11.67 0.76 12.19
CA GLY A 141 12.84 1.45 11.61
C GLY A 141 12.66 2.97 11.57
N TYR A 142 11.48 3.46 11.22
CA TYR A 142 11.13 4.87 11.31
C TYR A 142 11.14 5.38 12.76
N LYS A 143 10.55 4.66 13.73
CA LYS A 143 10.59 5.07 15.14
C LYS A 143 12.01 5.14 15.71
N LEU A 144 12.92 4.35 15.16
CA LEU A 144 14.35 4.35 15.51
C LEU A 144 15.13 5.53 14.93
N SER A 145 14.86 5.85 13.67
CA SER A 145 15.44 7.00 12.97
C SER A 145 14.29 7.88 12.46
N PRO A 146 13.67 8.69 13.33
CA PRO A 146 12.52 9.52 12.94
C PRO A 146 12.89 10.61 11.92
N GLN A 147 14.18 10.85 11.68
CA GLN A 147 14.65 11.69 10.57
C GLN A 147 14.39 11.04 9.21
N ASP A 148 14.46 9.70 9.14
CA ASP A 148 14.23 8.90 7.93
C ASP A 148 12.73 8.59 7.77
N THR A 149 11.94 9.64 7.57
CA THR A 149 10.49 9.56 7.32
C THR A 149 10.10 8.71 6.11
N ILE A 150 11.06 8.38 5.24
CA ILE A 150 10.85 7.47 4.11
C ILE A 150 10.44 6.05 4.55
N TYR A 151 10.92 5.58 5.71
CA TYR A 151 10.52 4.26 6.22
C TYR A 151 9.06 4.24 6.66
N LEU A 152 8.53 5.35 7.16
CA LEU A 152 7.10 5.48 7.47
C LEU A 152 6.24 5.41 6.20
N TYR A 153 6.68 6.04 5.10
CA TYR A 153 6.02 5.92 3.80
C TYR A 153 6.01 4.48 3.29
N TYR A 154 7.14 3.78 3.36
CA TYR A 154 7.18 2.37 2.97
C TYR A 154 6.36 1.47 3.91
N ALA A 155 6.32 1.78 5.22
CA ALA A 155 5.46 1.07 6.17
C ALA A 155 3.99 1.21 5.77
N ALA A 156 3.54 2.43 5.44
CA ALA A 156 2.18 2.69 4.98
C ALA A 156 1.85 1.91 3.69
N SER A 157 2.76 1.92 2.72
CA SER A 157 2.59 1.17 1.46
C SER A 157 2.57 -0.35 1.68
N SER A 158 3.47 -0.90 2.48
CA SER A 158 3.47 -2.32 2.83
C SER A 158 2.19 -2.71 3.58
N ALA A 159 1.68 -1.85 4.48
CA ALA A 159 0.43 -2.11 5.17
C ALA A 159 -0.77 -2.18 4.21
N VAL A 160 -0.83 -1.32 3.18
CA VAL A 160 -1.84 -1.42 2.11
C VAL A 160 -1.73 -2.74 1.36
N ASN A 161 -0.52 -3.14 0.96
CA ASN A 161 -0.30 -4.41 0.23
C ASN A 161 -0.68 -5.63 1.08
N GLY A 162 -0.48 -5.55 2.40
CA GLY A 162 -0.93 -6.55 3.38
C GLY A 162 -2.40 -6.45 3.75
N GLN A 163 -3.16 -5.53 3.12
CA GLN A 163 -4.56 -5.24 3.40
C GLN A 163 -4.83 -4.85 4.87
N ASN A 164 -3.80 -4.37 5.58
CA ASN A 164 -3.91 -3.85 6.94
C ASN A 164 -4.24 -2.36 6.88
N TYR A 165 -5.48 -2.08 6.47
CA TYR A 165 -5.95 -0.72 6.17
C TYR A 165 -5.96 0.21 7.38
N GLU A 166 -6.20 -0.31 8.59
CA GLU A 166 -6.13 0.48 9.82
C GLU A 166 -4.70 0.99 10.08
N LYS A 167 -3.70 0.11 10.06
CA LYS A 167 -2.29 0.52 10.22
C LYS A 167 -1.82 1.44 9.08
N ALA A 168 -2.22 1.13 7.85
CA ALA A 168 -1.88 1.97 6.70
C ALA A 168 -2.41 3.40 6.89
N LEU A 169 -3.64 3.54 7.37
CA LEU A 169 -4.27 4.82 7.65
C LEU A 169 -3.51 5.59 8.74
N ASP A 170 -3.17 4.92 9.84
CA ASP A 170 -2.38 5.52 10.92
C ASP A 170 -1.04 6.05 10.40
N TYR A 171 -0.34 5.26 9.58
CA TYR A 171 0.96 5.63 9.02
C TYR A 171 0.85 6.78 8.01
N TYR A 172 -0.16 6.78 7.14
CA TYR A 172 -0.39 7.89 6.20
C TYR A 172 -0.81 9.19 6.90
N ASN A 173 -1.62 9.11 7.97
CA ASN A 173 -1.95 10.28 8.77
C ASN A 173 -0.71 10.83 9.50
N GLU A 174 0.15 9.97 10.05
CA GLU A 174 1.41 10.41 10.65
C GLU A 174 2.31 11.11 9.61
N LEU A 175 2.39 10.60 8.36
CA LEU A 175 3.11 11.28 7.26
C LEU A 175 2.51 12.66 6.94
N LYS A 176 1.18 12.76 6.92
CA LYS A 176 0.46 14.00 6.66
C LYS A 176 0.74 15.03 7.75
N ASP A 177 0.70 14.63 9.02
CA ASP A 177 0.99 15.48 10.18
C ASP A 177 2.45 15.98 10.18
N LEU A 178 3.38 15.14 9.74
CA LEU A 178 4.78 15.49 9.54
C LEU A 178 5.03 16.41 8.33
N ASN A 179 4.00 16.69 7.52
CA ASN A 179 4.13 17.36 6.23
C ASN A 179 5.11 16.66 5.28
N TYR A 180 5.25 15.34 5.39
CA TYR A 180 6.12 14.57 4.52
C TYR A 180 5.65 14.71 3.08
N ASN A 181 6.57 15.07 2.20
CA ASN A 181 6.28 15.28 0.79
C ASN A 181 7.09 14.37 -0.14
N GLY A 182 8.02 13.56 0.40
CA GLY A 182 8.89 12.65 -0.34
C GLY A 182 9.70 13.27 -1.48
N SER A 183 9.68 14.59 -1.63
CA SER A 183 10.38 15.27 -2.71
C SER A 183 11.85 15.36 -2.33
N GLY A 184 12.71 14.82 -3.19
CA GLY A 184 14.15 14.87 -3.05
C GLY A 184 14.79 15.35 -4.34
N VAL A 185 16.08 15.68 -4.25
CA VAL A 185 16.91 15.88 -5.44
C VAL A 185 18.00 14.83 -5.40
N THR A 186 17.98 13.93 -6.36
CA THR A 186 19.05 12.95 -6.57
C THR A 186 20.11 13.62 -7.43
N TYR A 187 21.36 13.65 -6.95
CA TYR A 187 22.48 14.17 -7.71
C TYR A 187 23.33 13.02 -8.20
N THR A 188 23.51 12.94 -9.52
CA THR A 188 24.31 11.88 -10.15
C THR A 188 25.39 12.46 -11.05
N ALA A 189 26.46 11.72 -11.25
CA ALA A 189 27.48 12.01 -12.26
C ALA A 189 28.13 10.70 -12.73
N VAL A 190 28.66 10.71 -13.95
CA VAL A 190 29.35 9.54 -14.52
C VAL A 190 30.81 9.58 -14.11
N ASN A 191 31.27 8.57 -13.40
CA ASN A 191 32.69 8.38 -13.11
C ASN A 191 33.45 8.11 -14.41
N ILE A 192 34.52 8.87 -14.66
CA ILE A 192 35.25 8.80 -15.94
C ILE A 192 36.07 7.51 -16.07
N GLU A 193 36.56 6.96 -14.95
CA GLU A 193 37.36 5.74 -14.96
C GLU A 193 36.50 4.49 -15.16
N THR A 194 35.39 4.39 -14.42
CA THR A 194 34.52 3.20 -14.45
C THR A 194 33.45 3.29 -15.53
N GLY A 195 33.07 4.50 -15.95
CA GLY A 195 31.92 4.75 -16.82
C GLY A 195 30.56 4.58 -16.12
N GLU A 196 30.54 4.33 -14.81
CA GLU A 196 29.31 4.12 -14.03
C GLU A 196 28.69 5.45 -13.59
N THR A 197 27.36 5.47 -13.50
CA THR A 197 26.63 6.59 -12.91
C THR A 197 26.60 6.43 -11.40
N GLU A 198 27.23 7.36 -10.69
CA GLU A 198 27.27 7.37 -9.23
C GLU A 198 26.27 8.40 -8.68
N THR A 199 25.61 8.05 -7.58
CA THR A 199 24.73 8.95 -6.83
C THR A 199 25.46 9.45 -5.58
N MET A 200 25.42 10.76 -5.34
CA MET A 200 26.09 11.39 -4.19
C MET A 200 25.39 12.69 -3.79
N ASP A 201 25.84 13.36 -2.72
CA ASP A 201 25.32 14.69 -2.42
C ASP A 201 25.84 15.74 -3.41
N LYS A 202 25.15 16.88 -3.50
CA LYS A 202 25.48 17.96 -4.44
C LYS A 202 26.93 18.43 -4.32
N SER A 203 27.42 18.61 -3.09
CA SER A 203 28.74 19.17 -2.86
C SER A 203 29.85 18.21 -3.30
N THR A 204 29.68 16.92 -3.03
CA THR A 204 30.61 15.87 -3.48
C THR A 204 30.59 15.75 -5.00
N ARG A 205 29.40 15.72 -5.62
CA ARG A 205 29.26 15.66 -7.08
C ARG A 205 29.94 16.84 -7.76
N ASP A 206 29.68 18.05 -7.30
CA ASP A 206 30.26 19.27 -7.88
C ASP A 206 31.80 19.30 -7.68
N LEU A 207 32.29 18.80 -6.54
CA LEU A 207 33.72 18.67 -6.26
C LEU A 207 34.39 17.68 -7.23
N TYR A 208 33.79 16.51 -7.44
CA TYR A 208 34.33 15.47 -8.32
C TYR A 208 34.31 15.87 -9.79
N VAL A 209 33.25 16.53 -10.23
CA VAL A 209 33.19 17.12 -11.57
C VAL A 209 34.27 18.18 -11.73
N LYS A 210 34.45 19.06 -10.73
CA LYS A 210 35.52 20.07 -10.74
C LYS A 210 36.92 19.46 -10.70
N ALA A 211 37.10 18.34 -10.01
CA ALA A 211 38.36 17.60 -9.96
C ALA A 211 38.63 16.82 -11.26
N GLY A 212 37.68 16.76 -12.20
CA GLY A 212 37.81 16.05 -13.46
C GLY A 212 37.76 14.53 -13.31
N THR A 213 37.27 14.00 -12.19
CA THR A 213 37.07 12.55 -11.99
C THR A 213 35.70 12.09 -12.46
N HIS A 214 34.73 13.01 -12.54
CA HIS A 214 33.36 12.76 -12.97
C HIS A 214 32.93 13.73 -14.08
N LYS A 215 31.97 13.30 -14.90
CA LYS A 215 31.36 14.11 -15.98
C LYS A 215 29.83 13.95 -15.98
N ASP A 216 29.17 14.71 -16.85
CA ASP A 216 27.72 14.63 -17.11
C ASP A 216 26.86 14.70 -15.84
N PRO A 217 27.03 15.73 -14.99
CA PRO A 217 26.25 15.86 -13.78
C PRO A 217 24.75 16.02 -14.07
N LYS A 218 23.91 15.30 -13.34
CA LYS A 218 22.45 15.43 -13.39
C LYS A 218 21.88 15.75 -12.02
N GLU A 219 20.80 16.51 -12.03
CA GLU A 219 19.95 16.74 -10.87
C GLU A 219 18.54 16.24 -11.25
N GLU A 220 18.07 15.20 -10.59
CA GLU A 220 16.74 14.64 -10.81
C GLU A 220 15.86 14.96 -9.60
N LYS A 221 14.78 15.71 -9.85
CA LYS A 221 13.80 16.02 -8.81
C LYS A 221 12.76 14.91 -8.76
N SER A 222 12.63 14.28 -7.60
CA SER A 222 11.54 13.35 -7.36
C SER A 222 10.23 14.13 -7.17
N PRO A 223 9.13 13.73 -7.83
CA PRO A 223 7.83 14.36 -7.63
C PRO A 223 7.39 14.20 -6.18
N SER A 224 6.52 15.10 -5.72
CA SER A 224 5.97 14.99 -4.38
C SER A 224 5.11 13.73 -4.24
N LYS A 225 5.24 13.08 -3.09
CA LYS A 225 4.40 11.99 -2.62
C LYS A 225 3.10 12.47 -1.95
N LYS A 226 2.90 13.78 -1.75
CA LYS A 226 1.67 14.31 -1.15
C LYS A 226 0.39 13.85 -1.88
N PRO A 227 0.28 13.98 -3.22
CA PRO A 227 -0.89 13.50 -3.96
C PRO A 227 -1.19 12.02 -3.72
N GLU A 228 -0.15 11.19 -3.65
CA GLU A 228 -0.27 9.75 -3.43
C GLU A 228 -0.75 9.45 -2.01
N ILE A 229 -0.24 10.17 -1.00
CA ILE A 229 -0.62 10.01 0.40
C ILE A 229 -2.10 10.33 0.60
N VAL A 230 -2.56 11.51 0.16
CA VAL A 230 -3.97 11.92 0.34
C VAL A 230 -4.92 11.03 -0.45
N LYS A 231 -4.51 10.57 -1.64
CA LYS A 231 -5.25 9.58 -2.44
C LYS A 231 -5.39 8.26 -1.70
N ASN A 232 -4.30 7.73 -1.14
CA ASN A 232 -4.34 6.47 -0.41
C ASN A 232 -5.21 6.57 0.86
N ILE A 233 -5.19 7.69 1.57
CA ILE A 233 -6.11 7.94 2.70
C ILE A 233 -7.57 7.81 2.25
N ALA A 234 -7.96 8.43 1.13
CA ALA A 234 -9.32 8.35 0.60
C ALA A 234 -9.72 6.92 0.24
N LEU A 235 -8.85 6.19 -0.47
CA LEU A 235 -9.08 4.81 -0.87
C LEU A 235 -9.18 3.87 0.35
N ILE A 236 -8.36 4.10 1.37
CA ILE A 236 -8.38 3.33 2.61
C ILE A 236 -9.69 3.53 3.37
N TYR A 237 -10.16 4.78 3.53
CA TYR A 237 -11.45 5.03 4.18
C TYR A 237 -12.60 4.38 3.41
N GLN A 238 -12.57 4.44 2.08
CA GLN A 238 -13.56 3.75 1.24
C GLN A 238 -13.54 2.23 1.48
N GLN A 239 -12.35 1.63 1.56
CA GLN A 239 -12.19 0.20 1.80
C GLN A 239 -12.62 -0.24 3.20
N LEU A 240 -12.47 0.65 4.20
CA LEU A 240 -12.97 0.45 5.56
C LEU A 240 -14.50 0.68 5.67
N GLY A 241 -15.14 1.18 4.62
CA GLY A 241 -16.57 1.51 4.60
C GLY A 241 -16.94 2.80 5.33
N ASP A 242 -15.94 3.57 5.79
CA ASP A 242 -16.15 4.86 6.46
C ASP A 242 -16.41 5.96 5.41
N SER A 243 -17.62 5.94 4.86
CA SER A 243 -17.99 6.72 3.68
C SER A 243 -17.93 8.24 3.93
N GLU A 244 -18.22 8.69 5.16
CA GLU A 244 -18.14 10.11 5.53
C GLU A 244 -16.69 10.59 5.47
N LYS A 245 -15.76 9.85 6.09
CA LYS A 245 -14.33 10.20 6.04
C LYS A 245 -13.75 10.01 4.65
N ALA A 246 -14.21 9.02 3.89
CA ALA A 246 -13.78 8.82 2.50
C ALA A 246 -14.13 10.03 1.63
N LEU A 247 -15.36 10.58 1.71
CA LEU A 247 -15.75 11.79 0.98
C LEU A 247 -14.88 13.00 1.38
N ALA A 248 -14.64 13.20 2.67
CA ALA A 248 -13.76 14.27 3.14
C ALA A 248 -12.32 14.10 2.62
N ALA A 249 -11.81 12.88 2.61
CA ALA A 249 -10.47 12.56 2.09
C ALA A 249 -10.37 12.69 0.56
N TYR A 250 -11.44 12.37 -0.19
CA TYR A 250 -11.49 12.65 -1.63
C TYR A 250 -11.44 14.15 -1.91
N ALA A 251 -12.15 14.97 -1.13
CA ALA A 251 -12.08 16.43 -1.27
C ALA A 251 -10.66 16.97 -1.03
N ASP A 252 -9.98 16.47 0.00
CA ASP A 252 -8.57 16.79 0.29
C ASP A 252 -7.64 16.34 -0.85
N ALA A 253 -7.82 15.12 -1.35
CA ALA A 253 -7.03 14.59 -2.46
C ALA A 253 -7.21 15.39 -3.75
N ARG A 254 -8.44 15.80 -4.06
CA ARG A 254 -8.75 16.64 -5.22
C ARG A 254 -8.21 18.06 -5.08
N ALA A 255 -8.09 18.58 -3.87
CA ALA A 255 -7.46 19.87 -3.63
C ALA A 255 -5.93 19.81 -3.88
N GLU A 256 -5.28 18.72 -3.47
CA GLU A 256 -3.84 18.50 -3.69
C GLU A 256 -3.51 18.16 -5.16
N ASN A 257 -4.39 17.42 -5.84
CA ASN A 257 -4.21 17.02 -7.24
C ASN A 257 -5.50 17.14 -8.07
N PRO A 258 -5.88 18.37 -8.49
CA PRO A 258 -7.15 18.63 -9.16
C PRO A 258 -7.26 18.02 -10.57
N GLU A 259 -6.14 17.62 -11.17
CA GLU A 259 -6.08 17.05 -12.53
C GLU A 259 -6.16 15.51 -12.53
N ASP A 260 -6.07 14.83 -11.36
CA ASP A 260 -6.21 13.38 -11.30
C ASP A 260 -7.67 12.96 -11.41
N VAL A 261 -8.10 12.67 -12.63
CA VAL A 261 -9.45 12.18 -12.95
C VAL A 261 -9.82 10.90 -12.20
N ASN A 262 -8.84 10.08 -11.78
CA ASN A 262 -9.14 8.87 -11.01
C ASN A 262 -9.71 9.19 -9.62
N LEU A 263 -9.40 10.37 -9.06
CA LEU A 263 -10.03 10.82 -7.82
C LEU A 263 -11.51 11.10 -8.02
N VAL A 264 -11.88 11.69 -9.16
CA VAL A 264 -13.29 11.92 -9.54
C VAL A 264 -14.01 10.59 -9.75
N LEU A 265 -13.38 9.63 -10.42
CA LEU A 265 -13.96 8.29 -10.59
C LEU A 265 -14.14 7.54 -9.26
N GLY A 266 -13.15 7.62 -8.37
CA GLY A 266 -13.21 7.01 -7.04
C GLY A 266 -14.34 7.60 -6.18
N GLU A 267 -14.45 8.93 -6.16
CA GLU A 267 -15.53 9.65 -5.49
C GLU A 267 -16.91 9.31 -6.09
N ALA A 268 -17.02 9.23 -7.41
CA ALA A 268 -18.25 8.82 -8.07
C ALA A 268 -18.68 7.41 -7.66
N ASN A 269 -17.73 6.46 -7.66
CA ASN A 269 -18.00 5.09 -7.23
C ASN A 269 -18.50 5.04 -5.77
N LEU A 270 -17.96 5.88 -4.89
CA LEU A 270 -18.44 6.00 -3.52
C LEU A 270 -19.88 6.56 -3.45
N TYR A 271 -20.22 7.58 -4.25
CA TYR A 271 -21.60 8.06 -4.31
C TYR A 271 -22.57 7.00 -4.82
N TYR A 272 -22.14 6.15 -5.75
CA TYR A 272 -22.96 5.02 -6.19
C TYR A 272 -23.22 4.01 -5.07
N THR A 273 -22.20 3.62 -4.29
CA THR A 273 -22.39 2.68 -3.17
C THR A 273 -23.27 3.26 -2.07
N LEU A 274 -23.27 4.59 -1.92
CA LEU A 274 -24.19 5.33 -1.05
C LEU A 274 -25.62 5.46 -1.62
N GLY A 275 -25.85 5.08 -2.87
CA GLY A 275 -27.13 5.15 -3.55
C GLY A 275 -27.47 6.52 -4.16
N ASP A 276 -26.55 7.49 -4.10
CA ASP A 276 -26.71 8.80 -4.72
C ASP A 276 -26.32 8.74 -6.21
N LYS A 277 -27.28 8.27 -7.01
CA LYS A 277 -27.11 8.11 -8.45
C LYS A 277 -26.97 9.44 -9.18
N ASP A 278 -27.50 10.53 -8.63
CA ASP A 278 -27.44 11.84 -9.25
C ASP A 278 -26.00 12.39 -9.16
N LYS A 279 -25.38 12.28 -7.98
CA LYS A 279 -23.96 12.65 -7.81
C LYS A 279 -23.02 11.76 -8.60
N PHE A 280 -23.29 10.45 -8.65
CA PHE A 280 -22.53 9.55 -9.50
C PHE A 280 -22.52 10.02 -10.96
N LYS A 281 -23.69 10.35 -11.53
CA LYS A 281 -23.80 10.82 -12.93
C LYS A 281 -23.10 12.16 -13.16
N GLU A 282 -23.25 13.10 -12.22
CA GLU A 282 -22.56 14.39 -12.26
C GLU A 282 -21.03 14.20 -12.34
N LEU A 283 -20.47 13.36 -11.47
CA LEU A 283 -19.03 13.13 -11.42
C LEU A 283 -18.51 12.33 -12.62
N MET A 284 -19.29 11.38 -13.15
CA MET A 284 -18.94 10.69 -14.40
C MET A 284 -18.90 11.64 -15.60
N ALA A 285 -19.86 12.58 -15.68
CA ALA A 285 -19.84 13.62 -16.70
C ALA A 285 -18.61 14.53 -16.53
N GLN A 286 -18.32 14.96 -15.31
CA GLN A 286 -17.11 15.73 -15.00
C GLN A 286 -15.84 14.99 -15.44
N ALA A 287 -15.70 13.70 -15.11
CA ALA A 287 -14.55 12.90 -15.49
C ALA A 287 -14.40 12.83 -17.03
N SER A 288 -15.50 12.62 -17.76
CA SER A 288 -15.49 12.62 -19.22
C SER A 288 -15.10 13.98 -19.81
N GLU A 289 -15.41 15.10 -19.15
CA GLU A 289 -15.03 16.44 -19.59
C GLU A 289 -13.57 16.79 -19.28
N MET A 290 -12.99 16.20 -18.23
CA MET A 290 -11.59 16.43 -17.85
C MET A 290 -10.59 15.84 -18.86
N ALA A 291 -10.92 14.69 -19.47
CA ALA A 291 -10.09 14.10 -20.53
C ALA A 291 -10.98 13.47 -21.63
N PRO A 292 -11.61 14.30 -22.48
CA PRO A 292 -12.57 13.85 -23.49
C PRO A 292 -11.92 13.03 -24.62
N ASP A 293 -10.62 13.18 -24.83
CA ASP A 293 -9.87 12.51 -25.89
C ASP A 293 -9.04 11.32 -25.36
N ASN A 294 -9.30 10.87 -24.12
CA ASN A 294 -8.63 9.72 -23.53
C ASN A 294 -9.50 8.45 -23.66
N PRO A 295 -9.19 7.53 -24.59
CA PRO A 295 -10.01 6.34 -24.80
C PRO A 295 -9.98 5.38 -23.61
N ASP A 296 -8.87 5.29 -22.85
CA ASP A 296 -8.77 4.45 -21.65
C ASP A 296 -9.67 4.96 -20.53
N LEU A 297 -9.73 6.28 -20.35
CA LEU A 297 -10.63 6.88 -19.37
C LEU A 297 -12.09 6.62 -19.74
N LEU A 298 -12.47 6.84 -21.00
CA LEU A 298 -13.84 6.61 -21.48
C LEU A 298 -14.22 5.13 -21.36
N TYR A 299 -13.28 4.24 -21.65
CA TYR A 299 -13.45 2.81 -21.40
C TYR A 299 -13.70 2.53 -19.91
N ASN A 300 -12.91 3.10 -19.01
CA ASN A 300 -13.09 2.92 -17.56
C ASN A 300 -14.44 3.46 -17.06
N ILE A 301 -14.88 4.64 -17.55
CA ILE A 301 -16.23 5.16 -17.29
C ILE A 301 -17.30 4.16 -17.75
N GLY A 302 -17.09 3.55 -18.92
CA GLY A 302 -17.98 2.51 -19.44
C GLY A 302 -18.01 1.26 -18.55
N VAL A 303 -16.85 0.79 -18.08
CA VAL A 303 -16.75 -0.36 -17.15
C VAL A 303 -17.49 -0.07 -15.86
N ILE A 304 -17.26 1.10 -15.24
CA ILE A 304 -17.93 1.49 -14.00
C ILE A 304 -19.45 1.53 -14.21
N ASN A 305 -19.94 2.12 -15.30
CA ASN A 305 -21.37 2.13 -15.59
C ASN A 305 -21.94 0.73 -15.83
N MET A 306 -21.20 -0.15 -16.52
CA MET A 306 -21.62 -1.52 -16.79
C MET A 306 -21.72 -2.35 -15.50
N GLU A 307 -20.75 -2.26 -14.60
CA GLU A 307 -20.76 -2.94 -13.29
C GLU A 307 -21.94 -2.50 -12.42
N GLN A 308 -22.39 -1.26 -12.61
CA GLN A 308 -23.54 -0.69 -11.92
C GLN A 308 -24.89 -0.98 -12.61
N GLY A 309 -24.88 -1.68 -13.75
CA GLY A 309 -26.08 -1.99 -14.53
C GLY A 309 -26.62 -0.82 -15.37
N ASN A 310 -25.88 0.30 -15.44
CA ASN A 310 -26.22 1.45 -16.28
C ASN A 310 -25.77 1.19 -17.74
N LEU A 311 -26.40 0.20 -18.39
CA LEU A 311 -25.94 -0.33 -19.68
C LEU A 311 -25.92 0.71 -20.81
N GLU A 312 -26.87 1.65 -20.84
CA GLU A 312 -26.87 2.72 -21.86
C GLU A 312 -25.70 3.69 -21.70
N ASP A 313 -25.47 4.17 -20.48
CA ASP A 313 -24.36 5.07 -20.18
C ASP A 313 -23.01 4.38 -20.47
N ALA A 314 -22.92 3.07 -20.20
CA ALA A 314 -21.77 2.25 -20.58
C ALA A 314 -21.57 2.17 -22.10
N ARG A 315 -22.64 1.90 -22.87
CA ARG A 315 -22.60 1.87 -24.33
C ARG A 315 -22.11 3.19 -24.91
N ASP A 316 -22.60 4.32 -24.38
CA ASP A 316 -22.21 5.64 -24.85
C ASP A 316 -20.73 5.93 -24.56
N ALA A 317 -20.24 5.57 -23.38
CA ALA A 317 -18.83 5.71 -23.04
C ALA A 317 -17.93 4.84 -23.93
N TYR A 318 -18.29 3.57 -24.18
CA TYR A 318 -17.53 2.70 -25.09
C TYR A 318 -17.55 3.20 -26.53
N LYS A 319 -18.70 3.70 -27.03
CA LYS A 319 -18.79 4.29 -28.37
C LYS A 319 -17.89 5.53 -28.50
N LYS A 320 -17.80 6.37 -27.46
CA LYS A 320 -16.88 7.52 -27.44
C LYS A 320 -15.42 7.06 -27.47
N ALA A 321 -15.05 6.05 -26.66
CA ALA A 321 -13.71 5.47 -26.69
C ALA A 321 -13.36 4.94 -28.10
N LEU A 322 -14.30 4.24 -28.74
CA LEU A 322 -14.15 3.68 -30.09
C LEU A 322 -14.16 4.72 -31.21
N ALA A 323 -14.72 5.91 -30.97
CA ALA A 323 -14.61 7.02 -31.91
C ALA A 323 -13.18 7.61 -31.95
N ILE A 324 -12.44 7.49 -30.85
CA ILE A 324 -11.04 7.94 -30.72
C ILE A 324 -10.08 6.84 -31.15
N ASP A 325 -10.29 5.62 -30.64
CA ASP A 325 -9.54 4.42 -31.02
C ASP A 325 -10.48 3.31 -31.49
N PRO A 326 -10.76 3.22 -32.81
CA PRO A 326 -11.59 2.16 -33.39
C PRO A 326 -11.03 0.74 -33.19
N GLY A 327 -9.74 0.60 -32.88
CA GLY A 327 -9.07 -0.68 -32.66
C GLY A 327 -9.14 -1.18 -31.23
N TYR A 328 -9.79 -0.45 -30.31
CA TYR A 328 -9.81 -0.78 -28.89
C TYR A 328 -10.63 -2.05 -28.60
N ILE A 329 -9.96 -3.20 -28.65
CA ILE A 329 -10.57 -4.54 -28.52
C ILE A 329 -11.39 -4.69 -27.23
N ASN A 330 -10.87 -4.23 -26.09
CA ASN A 330 -11.60 -4.34 -24.81
C ASN A 330 -12.90 -3.54 -24.83
N ALA A 331 -12.90 -2.35 -25.43
CA ALA A 331 -14.11 -1.53 -25.59
C ALA A 331 -15.12 -2.18 -26.54
N LEU A 332 -14.67 -2.84 -27.62
CA LEU A 332 -15.54 -3.60 -28.54
C LEU A 332 -16.20 -4.81 -27.85
N LEU A 333 -15.40 -5.59 -27.12
CA LEU A 333 -15.88 -6.73 -26.34
C LEU A 333 -16.90 -6.29 -25.28
N ASN A 334 -16.60 -5.25 -24.52
CA ASN A 334 -17.52 -4.76 -23.49
C ASN A 334 -18.77 -4.10 -24.08
N LEU A 335 -18.65 -3.37 -25.20
CA LEU A 335 -19.81 -2.87 -25.93
C LEU A 335 -20.73 -4.02 -26.37
N SER A 336 -20.18 -5.09 -26.93
CA SER A 336 -20.95 -6.31 -27.23
C SER A 336 -21.60 -6.92 -25.98
N THR A 337 -20.83 -7.03 -24.89
CA THR A 337 -21.30 -7.54 -23.59
C THR A 337 -22.48 -6.74 -23.05
N THR A 338 -22.53 -5.42 -23.22
CA THR A 338 -23.70 -4.62 -22.75
C THR A 338 -25.01 -5.08 -23.39
N TYR A 339 -25.02 -5.36 -24.69
CA TYR A 339 -26.23 -5.87 -25.37
C TYR A 339 -26.59 -7.27 -24.90
N VAL A 340 -25.58 -8.12 -24.70
CA VAL A 340 -25.80 -9.49 -24.18
C VAL A 340 -26.35 -9.45 -22.76
N ASN A 341 -25.83 -8.59 -21.89
CA ASN A 341 -26.30 -8.43 -20.52
C ASN A 341 -27.74 -7.89 -20.48
N GLU A 342 -28.07 -6.92 -21.32
CA GLU A 342 -29.46 -6.44 -21.43
C GLU A 342 -30.40 -7.56 -21.88
N GLY A 343 -30.00 -8.33 -22.91
CA GLY A 343 -30.79 -9.46 -23.40
C GLY A 343 -30.95 -10.56 -22.37
N ASN A 344 -29.90 -10.86 -21.60
CA ASN A 344 -29.95 -11.82 -20.50
C ASN A 344 -30.90 -11.38 -19.40
N GLY A 345 -30.98 -10.08 -19.08
CA GLY A 345 -31.95 -9.55 -18.12
C GLY A 345 -33.41 -9.80 -18.53
N LEU A 346 -33.70 -9.95 -19.83
CA LEU A 346 -35.04 -10.30 -20.31
C LEU A 346 -35.39 -11.77 -20.06
N ILE A 347 -34.40 -12.65 -19.91
CA ILE A 347 -34.61 -14.09 -19.73
C ILE A 347 -35.33 -14.37 -18.41
N ASP A 348 -35.00 -13.64 -17.35
CA ASP A 348 -35.67 -13.78 -16.06
C ASP A 348 -37.14 -13.37 -16.16
N GLU A 349 -37.44 -12.30 -16.89
CA GLU A 349 -38.82 -11.88 -17.16
C GLU A 349 -39.56 -12.93 -18.00
N MET A 350 -38.90 -13.51 -19.01
CA MET A 350 -39.46 -14.57 -19.85
C MET A 350 -39.79 -15.84 -19.05
N ASN A 351 -38.91 -16.25 -18.14
CA ASN A 351 -39.07 -17.46 -17.32
C ASN A 351 -40.20 -17.32 -16.28
N ALA A 352 -40.55 -16.10 -15.88
CA ALA A 352 -41.61 -15.83 -14.93
C ALA A 352 -43.03 -15.89 -15.56
N LEU A 353 -43.14 -16.03 -16.88
CA LEU A 353 -44.42 -16.01 -17.60
C LEU A 353 -45.18 -17.34 -17.45
N GLY A 354 -46.51 -17.24 -17.39
CA GLY A 354 -47.43 -18.38 -17.36
C GLY A 354 -47.73 -18.96 -18.75
N SER A 355 -48.80 -19.74 -18.85
CA SER A 355 -49.25 -20.39 -20.10
C SER A 355 -50.47 -19.72 -20.74
N SER A 356 -50.86 -18.51 -20.28
CA SER A 356 -51.99 -17.80 -20.88
C SER A 356 -51.64 -17.32 -22.30
N LYS A 357 -52.67 -17.06 -23.12
CA LYS A 357 -52.45 -16.49 -24.46
C LYS A 357 -51.70 -15.15 -24.42
N ALA A 358 -51.92 -14.35 -23.39
CA ALA A 358 -51.22 -13.08 -23.19
C ALA A 358 -49.74 -13.31 -22.80
N ASP A 359 -49.47 -14.30 -21.96
CA ASP A 359 -48.12 -14.67 -21.55
C ASP A 359 -47.31 -15.20 -22.73
N ILE A 360 -47.91 -16.04 -23.59
CA ILE A 360 -47.25 -16.55 -24.80
C ILE A 360 -46.89 -15.38 -25.74
N ALA A 361 -47.82 -14.44 -25.97
CA ALA A 361 -47.54 -13.27 -26.80
C ALA A 361 -46.43 -12.38 -26.21
N LYS A 362 -46.40 -12.21 -24.88
CA LYS A 362 -45.35 -11.48 -24.18
C LYS A 362 -44.00 -12.20 -24.26
N TYR A 363 -43.99 -13.52 -24.14
CA TYR A 363 -42.80 -14.35 -24.31
C TYR A 363 -42.17 -14.16 -25.70
N ASP A 364 -42.99 -14.21 -26.75
CA ASP A 364 -42.52 -14.02 -28.13
C ASP A 364 -41.91 -12.63 -28.34
N GLN A 365 -42.52 -11.58 -27.78
CA GLN A 365 -41.99 -10.21 -27.82
C GLN A 365 -40.65 -10.07 -27.10
N LEU A 366 -40.54 -10.62 -25.89
CA LEU A 366 -39.29 -10.59 -25.12
C LEU A 366 -38.19 -11.40 -25.80
N LYS A 367 -38.54 -12.55 -26.39
CA LYS A 367 -37.62 -13.37 -27.18
C LYS A 367 -37.10 -12.59 -28.39
N GLU A 368 -37.97 -11.92 -29.13
CA GLU A 368 -37.58 -11.10 -30.28
C GLU A 368 -36.65 -9.96 -29.84
N LYS A 369 -36.95 -9.26 -28.74
CA LYS A 369 -36.10 -8.22 -28.19
C LYS A 369 -34.72 -8.76 -27.77
N LYS A 370 -34.68 -9.89 -27.05
CA LYS A 370 -33.43 -10.57 -26.66
C LYS A 370 -32.60 -10.94 -27.89
N ASP A 371 -33.23 -11.57 -28.89
CA ASP A 371 -32.54 -12.00 -30.12
C ASP A 371 -32.04 -10.78 -30.92
N SER A 372 -32.75 -9.64 -30.89
CA SER A 372 -32.28 -8.39 -31.49
C SER A 372 -31.04 -7.85 -30.78
N LEU A 373 -31.04 -7.79 -29.45
CA LEU A 373 -29.90 -7.34 -28.66
C LEU A 373 -28.66 -8.21 -28.90
N PHE A 374 -28.82 -9.53 -28.93
CA PHE A 374 -27.71 -10.44 -29.22
C PHE A 374 -27.14 -10.22 -30.63
N LYS A 375 -28.01 -9.96 -31.62
CA LYS A 375 -27.56 -9.61 -32.98
C LYS A 375 -26.82 -8.28 -33.03
N GLU A 376 -27.21 -7.29 -32.22
CA GLU A 376 -26.47 -6.02 -32.10
C GLU A 376 -25.07 -6.23 -31.51
N GLY A 377 -24.95 -7.03 -30.44
CA GLY A 377 -23.65 -7.41 -29.87
C GLY A 377 -22.78 -8.17 -30.88
N ALA A 378 -23.35 -9.14 -31.58
CA ALA A 378 -22.65 -9.87 -32.65
C ALA A 378 -22.18 -8.92 -33.75
N LYS A 379 -23.02 -7.97 -34.19
CA LYS A 379 -22.67 -7.02 -35.25
C LYS A 379 -21.43 -6.19 -34.89
N VAL A 380 -21.34 -5.69 -33.65
CA VAL A 380 -20.16 -4.94 -33.18
C VAL A 380 -18.89 -5.77 -33.34
N LEU A 381 -18.95 -7.05 -32.97
CA LEU A 381 -17.80 -7.96 -33.04
C LEU A 381 -17.49 -8.43 -34.46
N GLU A 382 -18.49 -8.65 -35.31
CA GLU A 382 -18.31 -8.95 -36.73
C GLU A 382 -17.62 -7.80 -37.46
N ASP A 383 -17.98 -6.56 -37.14
CA ASP A 383 -17.30 -5.38 -37.68
C ASP A 383 -15.84 -5.32 -37.21
N ALA A 384 -15.57 -5.62 -35.93
CA ALA A 384 -14.22 -5.69 -35.38
C ALA A 384 -13.36 -6.81 -35.99
N LEU A 385 -13.97 -7.96 -36.33
CA LEU A 385 -13.30 -9.11 -36.91
C LEU A 385 -12.72 -8.82 -38.29
N LYS A 386 -13.29 -7.85 -39.03
CA LYS A 386 -12.79 -7.43 -40.35
C LYS A 386 -11.34 -6.92 -40.29
N THR A 387 -10.96 -6.29 -39.18
CA THR A 387 -9.60 -5.77 -38.95
C THR A 387 -8.79 -6.62 -37.98
N ASN A 388 -9.44 -7.56 -37.27
CA ASN A 388 -8.82 -8.41 -36.25
C ASN A 388 -9.21 -9.89 -36.45
N PRO A 389 -8.92 -10.51 -37.61
CA PRO A 389 -9.52 -11.78 -38.03
C PRO A 389 -9.19 -12.97 -37.13
N ASP A 390 -8.05 -12.92 -36.44
CA ASP A 390 -7.54 -14.02 -35.60
C ASP A 390 -7.67 -13.73 -34.09
N ASN A 391 -8.43 -12.70 -33.70
CA ASN A 391 -8.59 -12.36 -32.29
C ASN A 391 -9.47 -13.40 -31.57
N GLU A 392 -8.83 -14.25 -30.75
CA GLU A 392 -9.49 -15.36 -30.04
C GLU A 392 -10.63 -14.91 -29.13
N SER A 393 -10.51 -13.76 -28.46
CA SER A 393 -11.54 -13.24 -27.56
C SER A 393 -12.80 -12.84 -28.32
N ILE A 394 -12.65 -12.14 -29.45
CA ILE A 394 -13.76 -11.77 -30.35
C ILE A 394 -14.43 -13.01 -30.91
N LEU A 395 -13.66 -13.96 -31.44
CA LEU A 395 -14.18 -15.21 -32.00
C LEU A 395 -14.93 -16.05 -30.95
N THR A 396 -14.40 -16.13 -29.72
CA THR A 396 -15.02 -16.85 -28.61
C THR A 396 -16.35 -16.21 -28.22
N GLN A 397 -16.40 -14.88 -28.11
CA GLN A 397 -17.63 -14.19 -27.74
C GLN A 397 -18.69 -14.28 -28.85
N LEU A 398 -18.30 -14.15 -30.13
CA LEU A 398 -19.20 -14.38 -31.27
C LEU A 398 -19.76 -15.81 -31.28
N LYS A 399 -18.91 -16.81 -31.05
CA LYS A 399 -19.34 -18.21 -30.92
C LYS A 399 -20.43 -18.35 -29.86
N ASN A 400 -20.23 -17.77 -28.68
CA ASN A 400 -21.21 -17.84 -27.59
C ASN A 400 -22.53 -17.14 -27.96
N ILE A 401 -22.47 -15.96 -28.58
CA ILE A 401 -23.65 -15.22 -29.02
C ILE A 401 -24.45 -16.02 -30.07
N TYR A 402 -23.78 -16.56 -31.10
CA TYR A 402 -24.45 -17.36 -32.13
C TYR A 402 -25.04 -18.65 -31.58
N GLY A 403 -24.37 -19.29 -30.62
CA GLY A 403 -24.91 -20.44 -29.89
C GLY A 403 -26.21 -20.09 -29.15
N ALA A 404 -26.25 -18.94 -28.48
CA ALA A 404 -27.43 -18.47 -27.76
C ALA A 404 -28.57 -17.98 -28.68
N LEU A 405 -28.24 -17.61 -29.92
CA LEU A 405 -29.21 -17.30 -30.99
C LEU A 405 -29.75 -18.55 -31.72
N GLY A 406 -29.11 -19.71 -31.54
CA GLY A 406 -29.39 -20.91 -32.35
C GLY A 406 -28.92 -20.81 -33.80
N ASP A 407 -28.01 -19.89 -34.11
CA ASP A 407 -27.43 -19.69 -35.44
C ASP A 407 -26.30 -20.70 -35.68
N THR A 408 -26.69 -21.92 -36.05
CA THR A 408 -25.75 -23.05 -36.25
C THR A 408 -24.68 -22.74 -37.31
N GLU A 409 -25.03 -22.00 -38.36
CA GLU A 409 -24.09 -21.68 -39.45
C GLU A 409 -22.95 -20.80 -38.95
N ASN A 410 -23.28 -19.66 -38.34
CA ASN A 410 -22.26 -18.74 -37.84
C ASN A 410 -21.54 -19.30 -36.61
N PHE A 411 -22.22 -20.08 -35.77
CA PHE A 411 -21.58 -20.81 -34.68
C PHE A 411 -20.46 -21.75 -35.18
N MET A 412 -20.75 -22.56 -36.20
CA MET A 412 -19.76 -23.48 -36.79
C MET A 412 -18.64 -22.72 -37.51
N ARG A 413 -18.95 -21.56 -38.10
CA ARG A 413 -17.95 -20.66 -38.67
C ARG A 413 -16.94 -20.19 -37.62
N MET A 414 -17.42 -19.72 -36.46
CA MET A 414 -16.54 -19.28 -35.37
C MET A 414 -15.69 -20.42 -34.80
N LYS A 415 -16.28 -21.61 -34.59
CA LYS A 415 -15.53 -22.82 -34.19
C LYS A 415 -14.36 -23.14 -35.12
N LYS A 416 -14.61 -23.10 -36.43
CA LYS A 416 -13.58 -23.36 -37.44
C LYS A 416 -12.44 -22.34 -37.38
N LEU A 417 -12.75 -21.06 -37.19
CA LEU A 417 -11.74 -20.00 -37.05
C LEU A 417 -10.91 -20.16 -35.77
N LEU A 418 -11.50 -20.71 -34.70
CA LEU A 418 -10.82 -21.05 -33.45
C LEU A 418 -10.03 -22.38 -33.52
N GLY A 419 -10.20 -23.18 -34.57
CA GLY A 419 -9.57 -24.50 -34.69
C GLY A 419 -10.24 -25.63 -33.88
N GLU A 420 -11.53 -25.50 -33.55
CA GLU A 420 -12.32 -26.43 -32.72
C GLU A 420 -13.23 -27.42 -33.48
#